data_AF-A0A6G4N7C8-F1
#
_entry.id   AF-A0A6G4N7C8-F1
#
_cell.length_a   1.000
_cell.length_b   1.000
_cell.length_c   1.000
_cell.angle_alpha   90.00
_cell.angle_beta   90.00
_cell.angle_gamma   90.00
#
_symmetry.space_group_name_H-M   'P 1'
#
loop_
_entity.id
_entity.type
_entity.pdbx_description
1 polymer ?
#
loop_
_entity_poly.entity_id
_entity_poly.type
_entity_poly.pdbx_seq_one_letter_code
_entity_poly.pdbx_strand_id
1 'polypeptide(L)'
;MKALLIRNFKLRRYTLIIYVLLLTLYPFYIMLDSTKFFYLLQSFISPTILIIWILDAGHLFRLNRRLGGNDSYYFYMSLPVSKKQLLNANYITCIVLTLIGTLVISLYAYEADVIEPNSIYFSTAYAFVISNFLSIPIAFSQFTELRRVKVPYGIY
;
A
#
# COMPACT_ATOMS: atom_id res chain seq x y z
N MET A 1 -10.18 -12.38 -15.69
CA MET A 1 -9.57 -11.21 -14.97
C MET A 1 -10.45 -10.66 -13.83
N LYS A 2 -11.75 -10.41 -14.03
CA LYS A 2 -12.66 -9.88 -12.99
C LYS A 2 -12.60 -10.64 -11.65
N ALA A 3 -12.67 -11.98 -11.69
CA ALA A 3 -12.61 -12.81 -10.49
C ALA A 3 -11.27 -12.67 -9.72
N LEU A 4 -10.14 -12.50 -10.43
CA LEU A 4 -8.83 -12.30 -9.82
C LEU A 4 -8.76 -10.96 -9.08
N LEU A 5 -9.30 -9.89 -9.67
CA LEU A 5 -9.39 -8.58 -9.02
C LEU A 5 -10.27 -8.63 -7.77
N ILE A 6 -11.45 -9.25 -7.86
CA ILE A 6 -12.35 -9.41 -6.71
C ILE A 6 -11.65 -10.16 -5.57
N ARG A 7 -10.94 -11.26 -5.88
CA ARG A 7 -10.16 -12.00 -4.89
C ARG A 7 -9.10 -11.10 -4.25
N ASN A 8 -8.33 -10.38 -5.07
CA ASN A 8 -7.25 -9.54 -4.58
C ASN A 8 -7.77 -8.42 -3.65
N PHE A 9 -8.86 -7.74 -4.02
CA PHE A 9 -9.48 -6.73 -3.16
C PHE A 9 -10.12 -7.33 -1.91
N LYS A 10 -10.74 -8.52 -1.98
CA LYS A 10 -11.23 -9.25 -0.79
C LYS A 10 -10.11 -9.55 0.20
N LEU A 11 -8.94 -9.98 -0.29
CA LEU A 11 -7.76 -10.23 0.54
C LEU A 11 -7.22 -8.95 1.18
N ARG A 12 -7.50 -7.78 0.60
CA ARG A 12 -7.10 -6.46 1.11
C ARG A 12 -8.27 -5.69 1.73
N ARG A 13 -9.40 -6.36 2.05
CA ARG A 13 -10.62 -5.72 2.58
C ARG A 13 -10.37 -4.80 3.77
N TYR A 14 -9.53 -5.23 4.71
CA TYR A 14 -9.25 -4.45 5.91
C TYR A 14 -8.46 -3.17 5.62
N THR A 15 -7.50 -3.21 4.69
CA THR A 15 -6.80 -2.01 4.23
C THR A 15 -7.78 -1.05 3.57
N LEU A 16 -8.67 -1.54 2.71
CA LEU A 16 -9.68 -0.72 2.06
C LEU A 16 -10.64 -0.08 3.07
N ILE A 17 -11.09 -0.84 4.07
CA ILE A 17 -11.94 -0.31 5.15
C ILE A 17 -11.23 0.80 5.90
N ILE A 18 -9.96 0.61 6.27
CA ILE A 18 -9.15 1.64 6.96
C ILE A 18 -9.00 2.88 6.08
N TYR A 19 -8.70 2.71 4.79
CA TYR A 19 -8.57 3.84 3.86
C TYR A 19 -9.88 4.62 3.73
N VAL A 20 -11.01 3.94 3.54
CA VAL A 20 -12.32 4.59 3.46
C VAL A 20 -12.63 5.32 4.76
N LEU A 21 -12.40 4.69 5.91
CA LEU A 21 -12.62 5.30 7.22
C LEU A 21 -11.80 6.59 7.38
N LEU A 22 -10.51 6.55 7.06
CA LEU A 22 -9.64 7.74 7.12
C LEU A 22 -10.13 8.83 6.14
N LEU A 23 -10.49 8.49 4.91
CA LEU A 23 -11.03 9.48 3.98
C LEU A 23 -12.33 10.11 4.47
N THR A 24 -13.22 9.34 5.10
CA THR A 24 -14.47 9.87 5.66
C THR A 24 -14.26 10.72 6.91
N LEU A 25 -13.22 10.44 7.70
CA LEU A 25 -12.90 11.20 8.91
C LEU A 25 -12.11 12.48 8.63
N TYR A 26 -11.50 12.60 7.45
CA TYR A 26 -10.65 13.74 7.10
C TYR A 26 -11.32 15.12 7.21
N PRO A 27 -12.57 15.33 6.74
CA PRO A 27 -13.22 16.62 6.90
C PRO A 27 -13.37 17.03 8.37
N PHE A 28 -13.72 16.08 9.24
CA PHE A 28 -13.82 16.32 10.69
C PHE A 28 -12.46 16.58 11.32
N TYR A 29 -11.40 15.94 10.83
CA TYR A 29 -10.03 16.17 11.27
C TYR A 29 -9.59 17.61 11.01
N ILE A 30 -9.81 18.15 9.80
CA ILE A 30 -9.49 19.55 9.48
C ILE A 30 -10.33 20.54 10.29
N MET A 31 -11.62 20.26 10.50
CA MET A 31 -12.48 21.17 11.29
C MET A 31 -11.96 21.39 12.72
N LEU A 32 -11.16 20.47 13.24
CA LEU A 32 -10.59 20.56 14.58
C LEU A 32 -9.24 21.27 14.62
N ASP A 33 -8.62 21.62 13.49
CA ASP A 33 -7.26 22.16 13.37
C ASP A 33 -7.01 23.39 14.27
N SER A 34 -8.00 24.26 14.43
CA SER A 34 -7.91 25.45 15.28
C SER A 34 -8.07 25.18 16.78
N THR A 35 -8.25 23.93 17.20
CA THR A 35 -8.51 23.56 18.60
C THR A 35 -7.28 22.95 19.25
N LYS A 36 -7.08 23.17 20.56
CA LYS A 36 -6.02 22.48 21.32
C LYS A 36 -6.15 20.94 21.28
N PHE A 37 -7.36 20.45 21.01
CA PHE A 37 -7.64 19.03 20.83
C PHE A 37 -7.00 18.45 19.56
N PHE A 38 -6.72 19.28 18.55
CA PHE A 38 -6.06 18.87 17.31
C PHE A 38 -4.72 18.19 17.58
N TYR A 39 -3.84 18.81 18.37
CA TYR A 39 -2.52 18.26 18.65
C TYR A 39 -2.59 16.90 19.35
N LEU A 40 -3.55 16.72 20.26
CA LEU A 40 -3.79 15.42 20.89
C LEU A 40 -4.22 14.38 19.86
N LEU A 41 -5.18 14.73 19.00
CA LEU A 41 -5.71 13.85 17.96
C LEU A 41 -4.63 13.49 16.92
N GLN A 42 -3.85 14.49 16.50
CA GLN A 42 -2.71 14.36 15.60
C GLN A 42 -1.64 13.42 16.16
N SER A 43 -1.39 13.44 17.48
CA SER A 43 -0.42 12.54 18.12
C SER A 43 -0.76 11.06 17.94
N PHE A 44 -2.04 10.72 17.74
CA PHE A 44 -2.49 9.36 17.42
C PHE A 44 -2.55 9.09 15.91
N ILE A 45 -2.96 10.08 15.10
CA ILE A 45 -3.08 9.92 13.66
C ILE A 45 -1.71 9.78 12.99
N SER A 46 -0.73 10.60 13.35
CA SER A 46 0.58 10.60 12.69
C SER A 46 1.29 9.23 12.77
N PRO A 47 1.39 8.56 13.94
CA PRO A 47 1.90 7.19 14.02
C PRO A 47 1.07 6.19 13.23
N THR A 48 -0.25 6.36 13.18
CA THR A 48 -1.14 5.48 12.41
C THR A 48 -0.85 5.58 10.91
N ILE A 49 -0.66 6.78 10.39
CA ILE A 49 -0.26 7.02 9.00
C ILE A 49 1.13 6.45 8.72
N LEU A 50 2.07 6.59 9.65
CA LEU A 50 3.39 5.97 9.53
C LEU A 50 3.32 4.44 9.47
N ILE A 51 2.51 3.82 10.33
CA ILE A 51 2.29 2.36 10.32
C ILE A 51 1.66 1.92 9.00
N ILE A 52 0.68 2.67 8.49
CA ILE A 52 0.10 2.42 7.16
C ILE A 52 1.19 2.52 6.10
N TRP A 53 1.98 3.59 6.11
CA TRP A 53 3.08 3.79 5.17
C TRP A 53 4.05 2.61 5.16
N ILE A 54 4.52 2.13 6.33
CA ILE A 54 5.43 0.98 6.44
C ILE A 54 4.76 -0.32 5.96
N LEU A 55 3.58 -0.65 6.49
CA LEU A 55 2.93 -1.94 6.22
C LEU A 55 2.40 -2.04 4.77
N ASP A 56 2.10 -0.91 4.16
CA ASP A 56 1.56 -0.81 2.82
C ASP A 56 2.57 -0.34 1.78
N ALA A 57 3.83 -0.10 2.16
CA ALA A 57 4.99 0.11 1.29
C ALA A 57 5.40 -1.20 0.55
N GLY A 58 4.44 -1.90 -0.04
CA GLY A 58 4.64 -3.24 -0.56
C GLY A 58 3.31 -3.99 -0.68
N HIS A 59 2.28 -3.33 -1.22
CA HIS A 59 0.93 -3.89 -1.35
C HIS A 59 0.94 -5.30 -1.95
N LEU A 60 1.83 -5.52 -2.91
CA LEU A 60 2.00 -6.77 -3.61
C LEU A 60 2.62 -7.89 -2.75
N PHE A 61 3.60 -7.58 -1.90
CA PHE A 61 4.18 -8.57 -0.98
C PHE A 61 3.15 -9.04 0.02
N ARG A 62 2.44 -8.09 0.63
CA ARG A 62 1.41 -8.38 1.62
C ARG A 62 0.19 -9.09 1.01
N LEU A 63 -0.16 -8.79 -0.25
CA LEU A 63 -1.17 -9.55 -1.00
C LEU A 63 -0.73 -11.02 -1.19
N ASN A 64 0.49 -11.24 -1.65
CA ASN A 64 1.01 -12.59 -1.89
C ASN A 64 1.23 -13.38 -0.58
N ARG A 65 1.60 -12.72 0.52
CA ARG A 65 1.65 -13.34 1.85
C ARG A 65 0.30 -13.92 2.25
N ARG A 66 -0.78 -13.15 2.07
CA ARG A 66 -2.15 -13.59 2.37
C ARG A 66 -2.67 -14.71 1.47
N LEU A 67 -2.04 -14.93 0.32
CA LEU A 67 -2.35 -16.03 -0.61
C LEU A 67 -1.59 -17.32 -0.30
N GLY A 68 -0.75 -17.36 0.73
CA GLY A 68 0.09 -18.51 1.08
C GLY A 68 1.59 -18.25 0.98
N GLY A 69 2.02 -16.98 0.85
CA GLY A 69 3.44 -16.63 0.90
C GLY A 69 4.25 -17.28 -0.21
N ASN A 70 5.14 -18.20 0.15
CA ASN A 70 5.96 -18.95 -0.82
C ASN A 70 5.11 -19.91 -1.66
N ASP A 71 4.03 -20.46 -1.09
CA ASP A 71 3.17 -21.45 -1.75
C ASP A 71 2.12 -20.82 -2.67
N SER A 72 1.97 -19.49 -2.62
CA SER A 72 1.08 -18.75 -3.52
C SER A 72 1.42 -18.99 -5.01
N TYR A 73 2.65 -19.39 -5.31
CA TYR A 73 3.08 -19.78 -6.65
C TYR A 73 2.33 -21.00 -7.18
N TYR A 74 2.23 -22.08 -6.39
CA TYR A 74 1.51 -23.29 -6.79
C TYR A 74 0.03 -23.01 -6.99
N PHE A 75 -0.55 -22.17 -6.13
CA PHE A 75 -1.93 -21.71 -6.30
C PHE A 75 -2.12 -20.99 -7.63
N TYR A 76 -1.22 -20.07 -8.01
CA TYR A 76 -1.30 -19.36 -9.28
C TYR A 76 -1.16 -20.27 -10.49
N MET A 77 -0.31 -21.30 -10.42
CA MET A 77 -0.16 -22.28 -11.51
C MET A 77 -1.35 -23.22 -11.65
N SER A 78 -2.10 -23.46 -10.57
CA SER A 78 -3.31 -24.31 -10.61
C SER A 78 -4.52 -23.63 -11.26
N LEU A 79 -4.52 -22.31 -11.40
CA LEU A 79 -5.66 -21.56 -11.92
C LEU A 79 -5.73 -21.66 -13.45
N PRO A 80 -6.91 -21.90 -14.04
CA PRO A 80 -7.10 -21.93 -15.50
C PRO A 80 -7.15 -20.51 -16.07
N VAL A 81 -6.10 -19.72 -15.82
CA VAL A 81 -5.98 -18.32 -16.27
C VAL A 81 -4.61 -18.09 -16.87
N SER A 82 -4.50 -17.17 -17.84
CA SER A 82 -3.21 -16.89 -18.45
C SER A 82 -2.28 -16.15 -17.47
N LYS A 83 -0.97 -16.43 -17.58
CA LYS A 83 0.11 -15.72 -16.87
C LYS A 83 -0.03 -14.19 -16.97
N LYS A 84 -0.33 -13.68 -18.17
CA LYS A 84 -0.59 -12.27 -18.43
C LYS A 84 -1.78 -11.72 -17.63
N GLN A 85 -2.88 -12.47 -17.53
CA GLN A 85 -4.05 -12.05 -16.75
C GLN A 85 -3.75 -12.02 -15.25
N LEU A 86 -2.94 -12.95 -14.75
CA LEU A 86 -2.49 -12.97 -13.36
C LEU A 86 -1.64 -11.73 -13.03
N LEU A 87 -0.66 -11.46 -13.91
CA LEU A 87 0.23 -10.31 -13.79
C LEU A 87 -0.57 -9.01 -13.80
N ASN A 88 -1.44 -8.81 -14.80
CA ASN A 88 -2.28 -7.62 -14.92
C ASN A 88 -3.18 -7.42 -13.69
N ALA A 89 -3.76 -8.49 -13.13
CA ALA A 89 -4.60 -8.38 -11.94
C ALA A 89 -3.80 -7.88 -10.72
N ASN A 90 -2.56 -8.34 -10.56
CA ASN A 90 -1.68 -7.90 -9.48
C ASN A 90 -1.19 -6.46 -9.67
N TYR A 91 -0.84 -6.07 -10.90
CA TYR A 91 -0.50 -4.67 -11.23
C TYR A 91 -1.66 -3.71 -10.93
N ILE A 92 -2.85 -4.00 -11.46
CA ILE A 92 -4.03 -3.15 -11.27
C ILE A 92 -4.36 -3.04 -9.78
N THR A 93 -4.29 -4.14 -9.04
CA THR A 93 -4.54 -4.09 -7.59
C THR A 93 -3.51 -3.21 -6.87
N CYS A 94 -2.23 -3.35 -7.21
CA CYS A 94 -1.17 -2.54 -6.61
C CYS A 94 -1.36 -1.06 -6.92
N ILE A 95 -1.64 -0.70 -8.18
CA ILE A 95 -1.88 0.68 -8.61
C ILE A 95 -3.05 1.29 -7.84
N VAL A 96 -4.20 0.61 -7.80
CA VAL A 96 -5.41 1.13 -7.12
C VAL A 96 -5.16 1.35 -5.63
N LEU A 97 -4.54 0.37 -4.95
CA LEU A 97 -4.25 0.51 -3.52
C LEU A 97 -3.20 1.60 -3.24
N THR A 98 -2.21 1.73 -4.12
CA THR A 98 -1.19 2.77 -4.00
C THR A 98 -1.81 4.14 -4.16
N LEU A 99 -2.66 4.36 -5.18
CA LEU A 99 -3.33 5.66 -5.39
C LEU A 99 -4.19 6.07 -4.19
N ILE A 100 -5.00 5.15 -3.66
CA ILE A 100 -5.84 5.43 -2.48
C ILE A 100 -4.97 5.67 -1.23
N GLY A 101 -3.93 4.86 -1.03
CA GLY A 101 -3.01 5.01 0.09
C GLY A 101 -2.25 6.33 0.05
N THR A 102 -1.74 6.71 -1.12
CA THR A 102 -1.08 8.01 -1.36
C THR A 102 -2.03 9.16 -1.08
N LEU A 103 -3.30 9.08 -1.53
CA LEU A 103 -4.32 10.08 -1.22
C LEU A 103 -4.47 10.23 0.30
N VAL A 104 -4.70 9.13 1.02
CA VAL A 104 -4.81 9.14 2.50
C VAL A 104 -3.57 9.75 3.13
N ILE A 105 -2.37 9.29 2.75
CA ILE A 105 -1.11 9.79 3.29
C ILE A 105 -0.96 11.29 3.01
N SER A 106 -1.28 11.77 1.80
CA SER A 106 -1.17 13.18 1.45
C SER A 106 -2.14 14.08 2.22
N LEU A 107 -3.35 13.59 2.50
CA LEU A 107 -4.35 14.37 3.24
C LEU A 107 -3.94 14.53 4.71
N TYR A 108 -3.35 13.48 5.29
CA TYR A 108 -2.89 13.48 6.68
C TYR A 108 -1.40 13.80 6.86
N ALA A 109 -0.68 14.06 5.77
CA ALA A 109 0.73 14.43 5.82
C ALA A 109 0.83 15.81 6.49
N TYR A 110 1.46 15.84 7.66
CA TYR A 110 1.83 17.08 8.29
C TYR A 110 3.14 17.57 7.67
N GLU A 111 3.14 18.79 7.13
CA GLU A 111 4.37 19.51 6.81
C GLU A 111 5.06 19.83 8.12
N ALA A 112 5.97 18.95 8.55
CA ALA A 112 6.88 19.30 9.61
C ALA A 112 7.80 20.39 9.05
N ASP A 113 7.62 21.63 9.50
CA ASP A 113 8.59 22.72 9.32
C ASP A 113 9.93 22.29 9.93
N VAL A 114 10.77 21.63 9.12
CA VAL A 114 12.08 21.14 9.55
C VAL A 114 13.12 21.61 8.51
N ILE A 115 13.64 22.79 8.82
CA ILE A 115 14.99 23.33 8.61
C ILE A 115 15.73 22.82 7.37
N GLU A 116 15.86 23.71 6.38
CA GLU A 116 16.75 23.64 5.22
C GLU A 116 18.15 24.14 5.64
N PRO A 117 19.25 23.50 5.18
CA PRO A 117 19.87 24.00 3.96
C PRO A 117 20.40 22.85 3.08
N ASN A 118 19.98 22.85 1.81
CA ASN A 118 20.53 22.04 0.71
C ASN A 118 19.96 20.61 0.51
N SER A 119 18.73 20.32 0.97
CA SER A 119 18.16 18.96 0.95
C SER A 119 17.12 18.74 -0.16
N ILE A 120 17.30 17.69 -0.96
CA ILE A 120 16.25 17.15 -1.83
C ILE A 120 15.10 16.64 -0.94
N TYR A 121 13.97 17.36 -0.93
CA TYR A 121 12.79 16.97 -0.16
C TYR A 121 12.03 15.86 -0.88
N PHE A 122 12.03 14.66 -0.30
CA PHE A 122 11.15 13.57 -0.74
C PHE A 122 9.90 13.54 0.14
N SER A 123 8.75 13.90 -0.44
CA SER A 123 7.45 13.74 0.22
C SER A 123 7.24 12.27 0.63
N THR A 124 6.71 12.04 1.83
CA THR A 124 6.36 10.70 2.34
C THR A 124 5.39 9.98 1.39
N ALA A 125 4.47 10.73 0.78
CA ALA A 125 3.56 10.25 -0.24
C ALA A 125 4.30 9.79 -1.51
N TYR A 126 5.32 10.53 -1.94
CA TYR A 126 6.13 10.18 -3.11
C TYR A 126 7.01 8.95 -2.84
N ALA A 127 7.63 8.87 -1.66
CA ALA A 127 8.38 7.69 -1.23
C ALA A 127 7.48 6.44 -1.13
N PHE A 128 6.23 6.59 -0.69
CA PHE A 128 5.24 5.52 -0.66
C PHE A 128 4.92 4.97 -2.06
N VAL A 129 4.73 5.88 -3.02
CA VAL A 129 4.47 5.54 -4.42
C VAL A 129 5.64 4.77 -5.01
N ILE A 130 6.86 5.29 -4.85
CA ILE A 130 8.08 4.64 -5.34
C ILE A 130 8.22 3.24 -4.73
N SER A 131 8.09 3.11 -3.40
CA SER A 131 8.23 1.83 -2.73
C SER A 131 7.24 0.78 -3.25
N ASN A 132 5.98 1.17 -3.44
CA ASN A 132 4.97 0.27 -4.00
C ASN A 132 5.26 -0.10 -5.46
N PHE A 133 5.71 0.83 -6.29
CA PHE A 133 6.07 0.51 -7.66
C PHE A 133 7.33 -0.35 -7.77
N LEU A 134 8.33 -0.14 -6.90
CA LEU A 134 9.52 -0.99 -6.81
C LEU A 134 9.21 -2.38 -6.27
N SER A 135 8.16 -2.54 -5.46
CA SER A 135 7.71 -3.87 -5.01
C SER A 135 7.36 -4.80 -6.19
N ILE A 136 6.97 -4.22 -7.34
CA ILE A 136 6.53 -4.96 -8.51
C ILE A 136 7.67 -5.70 -9.23
N PRO A 137 8.75 -5.04 -9.70
CA PRO A 137 9.88 -5.75 -10.29
C PRO A 137 10.59 -6.68 -9.30
N ILE A 138 10.58 -6.36 -8.00
CA ILE A 138 11.16 -7.23 -6.97
C ILE A 138 10.33 -8.52 -6.78
N ALA A 139 8.99 -8.41 -6.76
CA ALA A 139 8.11 -9.55 -6.60
C ALA A 139 7.95 -10.38 -7.89
N PHE A 140 8.15 -9.78 -9.06
CA PHE A 140 8.04 -10.43 -10.37
C PHE A 140 9.27 -10.12 -11.23
N SER A 141 10.36 -10.85 -11.04
CA SER A 141 11.61 -10.64 -11.78
C SER A 141 11.49 -10.90 -13.28
N GLN A 142 10.59 -11.79 -13.72
CA GLN A 142 10.31 -12.10 -15.13
C GLN A 142 8.88 -12.61 -15.27
N PHE A 143 8.00 -11.85 -15.93
CA PHE A 143 6.70 -12.25 -16.50
C PHE A 143 6.04 -13.54 -15.95
N THR A 144 5.93 -13.68 -14.63
CA THR A 144 5.33 -14.85 -13.94
C THR A 144 5.86 -16.25 -14.34
N GLU A 145 7.03 -16.37 -14.96
CA GLU A 145 7.60 -17.71 -15.27
C GLU A 145 8.48 -18.24 -14.15
N LEU A 146 9.24 -17.35 -13.50
CA LEU A 146 10.06 -17.68 -12.34
C LEU A 146 9.97 -16.52 -11.35
N ARG A 147 9.01 -16.61 -10.41
CA ARG A 147 9.05 -15.79 -9.20
C ARG A 147 10.22 -16.28 -8.36
N ARG A 148 11.10 -15.39 -7.88
CA ARG A 148 12.22 -15.78 -6.99
C ARG A 148 11.68 -16.63 -5.85
N VAL A 149 12.22 -17.85 -5.70
CA VAL A 149 11.76 -18.92 -4.78
C VAL A 149 11.67 -18.46 -3.33
N LYS A 150 12.44 -17.42 -2.95
CA LYS A 150 12.38 -16.79 -1.64
C LYS A 150 12.26 -15.27 -1.83
N VAL A 151 11.06 -14.76 -1.64
CA VAL A 151 10.86 -13.32 -1.42
C VAL A 151 10.95 -13.09 0.09
N PRO A 152 11.84 -12.20 0.57
CA PRO A 152 11.93 -11.92 2.00
C PRO A 152 10.67 -11.16 2.44
N TYR A 153 9.73 -11.87 3.07
CA TYR A 153 8.54 -11.28 3.70
C TYR A 153 8.82 -10.77 5.12
N GLY A 154 10.08 -10.59 5.53
CA GLY A 154 10.45 -10.39 6.95
C GLY A 154 9.72 -9.24 7.65
N ILE A 155 9.24 -8.24 6.90
CA ILE A 155 8.54 -7.05 7.42
C ILE A 155 7.02 -7.09 7.15
N TYR A 156 6.54 -7.95 6.23
CA TYR A 156 5.16 -7.97 5.73
C TYR A 156 4.41 -9.18 6.17
#